data_AF-A0A091AN05-F1
#
_entry.id   AF-A0A091AN05-F1
#
_cell.length_a   1.000
_cell.length_b   1.000
_cell.length_c   1.000
_cell.angle_alpha   90.00
_cell.angle_beta   90.00
_cell.angle_gamma   90.00
#
_symmetry.space_group_name_H-M   'P 1'
#
loop_
_entity.id
_entity.type
_entity.pdbx_description
1 polymer ?
#
loop_
_entity_poly.entity_id
_entity_poly.type
_entity_poly.pdbx_seq_one_letter_code
_entity_poly.pdbx_strand_id
1 'polypeptide(L)'
;MNLETFKRDIKTRYRTLGTNDIDAKVSSLIGSLQNEWAVSPDALSLQELKTFTGAMIEEEGLSLYSELEELIAQKERIERQIARKSEELQHLKYNLFNAVEKQIGSNDETLERLHQVKLQSIDLLEILEEITESAVITTLEKGSDIEETLEEIIKEITFESLNANVLNAIRIRRILASILQSALNVAEATPNQADLILRGTLRGIHTALIKSIDKFRQYLLYVPEEVKALYRDEYKTIEMELDNVDTLFTQIFHGLKSHNNAVIIQKLEHLNEEIATSSDELSRLSKETVELLRNRLARIKRGVTARGNRLLQSKSAQEAKAMGARAWSVAKSAMEGAIKGAKEVIDKK
;
A
#
# COMPACT_ATOMS: atom_id res chain seq x y z
N MET A 1 -38.47 13.17 44.62
CA MET A 1 -39.21 12.08 43.95
C MET A 1 -38.33 10.83 43.89
N ASN A 2 -38.88 9.60 43.91
CA ASN A 2 -38.07 8.40 43.65
C ASN A 2 -37.86 8.26 42.14
N LEU A 3 -36.62 8.41 41.68
CA LEU A 3 -36.28 8.46 40.26
C LEU A 3 -36.50 7.13 39.53
N GLU A 4 -36.33 5.99 40.20
CA GLU A 4 -36.55 4.66 39.60
C GLU A 4 -38.03 4.40 39.34
N THR A 5 -38.88 4.70 40.34
CA THR A 5 -40.33 4.61 40.18
C THR A 5 -40.81 5.56 39.08
N PHE A 6 -40.30 6.80 39.09
CA PHE A 6 -40.63 7.80 38.09
C PHE A 6 -40.24 7.35 36.67
N LYS A 7 -39.01 6.85 36.47
CA LYS A 7 -38.53 6.30 35.19
C LYS A 7 -39.45 5.18 34.68
N ARG A 8 -39.81 4.23 35.56
CA ARG A 8 -40.68 3.11 35.20
C ARG A 8 -42.08 3.56 34.78
N ASP A 9 -42.65 4.52 35.49
CA ASP A 9 -44.00 5.00 35.24
C ASP A 9 -44.07 5.77 33.91
N ILE A 10 -43.04 6.56 33.59
CA ILE A 10 -42.90 7.24 32.30
C ILE A 10 -42.83 6.24 31.15
N LYS A 11 -41.97 5.22 31.26
CA LYS A 11 -41.86 4.17 30.23
C LYS A 11 -43.18 3.44 29.99
N THR A 12 -43.87 3.09 31.09
CA THR A 12 -45.16 2.41 31.03
C THR A 12 -46.18 3.27 30.30
N ARG A 13 -46.26 4.55 30.66
CA ARG A 13 -47.19 5.48 30.01
C ARG A 13 -46.85 5.69 28.55
N TYR A 14 -45.57 5.89 28.22
CA TYR A 14 -45.10 6.09 26.86
C TYR A 14 -45.46 4.94 25.93
N ARG A 15 -45.31 3.69 26.38
CA ARG A 15 -45.72 2.48 25.62
C ARG A 15 -47.22 2.40 25.36
N THR A 16 -48.04 2.90 26.28
CA THR A 16 -49.51 2.86 26.14
C THR A 16 -50.05 3.91 25.18
N LEU A 17 -49.24 4.91 24.81
CA LEU A 17 -49.59 5.92 23.83
C LEU A 17 -49.45 5.31 22.43
N GLY A 18 -50.52 4.69 21.93
CA GLY A 18 -50.57 4.00 20.63
C GLY A 18 -50.47 4.90 19.38
N THR A 19 -49.96 6.12 19.52
CA THR A 19 -49.64 7.03 18.39
C THR A 19 -48.15 6.92 18.07
N ASN A 20 -47.75 7.07 16.80
CA ASN A 20 -46.34 7.13 16.41
C ASN A 20 -45.81 8.57 16.32
N ASP A 21 -46.67 9.57 16.61
CA ASP A 21 -46.27 10.97 16.62
C ASP A 21 -45.57 11.32 17.94
N ILE A 22 -44.27 11.62 17.86
CA ILE A 22 -43.43 11.97 19.01
C ILE A 22 -43.98 13.22 19.72
N ASP A 23 -44.41 14.24 18.98
CA ASP A 23 -44.88 15.49 19.57
C ASP A 23 -46.17 15.27 20.38
N ALA A 24 -47.06 14.40 19.87
CA ALA A 24 -48.26 13.98 20.58
C ALA A 24 -47.93 13.15 21.85
N LYS A 25 -46.95 12.23 21.77
CA LYS A 25 -46.52 11.44 22.93
C LYS A 25 -45.91 12.32 24.02
N VAL A 26 -45.01 13.22 23.63
CA VAL A 26 -44.33 14.15 24.55
C VAL A 26 -45.36 15.08 25.19
N SER A 27 -46.28 15.64 24.42
CA SER A 27 -47.36 16.50 24.94
C SER A 27 -48.25 15.76 25.95
N SER A 28 -48.57 14.49 25.71
CA SER A 28 -49.35 13.66 26.64
C SER A 28 -48.59 13.35 27.94
N LEU A 29 -47.29 13.06 27.86
CA LEU A 29 -46.44 12.86 29.03
C LEU A 29 -46.25 14.14 29.84
N ILE A 30 -46.09 15.30 29.18
CA ILE A 30 -46.03 16.61 29.84
C ILE A 30 -47.35 16.90 30.57
N GLY A 31 -48.50 16.58 29.97
CA GLY A 31 -49.79 16.67 30.66
C GLY A 31 -49.90 15.71 31.85
N SER A 32 -49.26 14.55 31.79
CA SER A 32 -49.24 13.56 32.88
C SER A 32 -48.34 14.00 34.05
N LEU A 33 -47.29 14.80 33.80
CA LEU A 33 -46.50 15.44 34.87
C LEU A 33 -47.35 16.26 35.82
N GLN A 34 -48.24 17.10 35.28
CA GLN A 34 -49.11 17.96 36.09
C GLN A 34 -50.26 17.19 36.73
N ASN A 35 -50.89 16.29 35.97
CA ASN A 35 -52.16 15.66 36.39
C ASN A 35 -51.98 14.38 37.23
N GLU A 36 -50.93 13.60 36.99
CA GLU A 36 -50.75 12.28 37.60
C GLU A 36 -49.57 12.26 38.58
N TRP A 37 -48.48 12.95 38.25
CA TRP A 37 -47.29 13.01 39.09
C TRP A 37 -47.23 14.28 39.96
N ALA A 38 -48.17 15.21 39.80
CA ALA A 38 -48.26 16.48 40.53
C ALA A 38 -46.96 17.30 40.51
N VAL A 39 -46.19 17.19 39.43
CA VAL A 39 -44.95 17.95 39.19
C VAL A 39 -45.20 19.00 38.12
N SER A 40 -44.86 20.26 38.43
CA SER A 40 -44.86 21.30 37.40
C SER A 40 -43.67 21.08 36.44
N PRO A 41 -43.87 21.12 35.11
CA PRO A 41 -42.78 21.01 34.14
C PRO A 41 -41.64 22.01 34.40
N ASP A 42 -41.98 23.20 34.86
CA ASP A 42 -41.02 24.28 35.15
C ASP A 42 -40.27 24.10 36.49
N ALA A 43 -40.68 23.12 37.30
CA ALA A 43 -40.09 22.84 38.62
C ALA A 43 -39.22 21.57 38.66
N LEU A 44 -39.04 20.89 37.52
CA LEU A 44 -38.19 19.71 37.44
C LEU A 44 -36.72 20.06 37.67
N SER A 45 -36.06 19.33 38.57
CA SER A 45 -34.61 19.42 38.70
C SER A 45 -33.91 18.83 37.47
N LEU A 46 -32.63 19.17 37.27
CA LEU A 46 -31.83 18.64 36.17
C LEU A 46 -31.78 17.09 36.14
N GLN A 47 -31.75 16.44 37.32
CA GLN A 47 -31.75 14.98 37.40
C GLN A 47 -33.10 14.37 37.02
N GLU A 48 -34.20 15.01 37.40
CA GLU A 48 -35.55 14.57 37.04
C GLU A 48 -35.83 14.80 35.56
N LEU A 49 -35.37 15.91 34.99
CA LEU A 49 -35.39 16.18 33.55
C LEU A 49 -34.60 15.14 32.75
N LYS A 50 -33.38 14.79 33.18
CA LYS A 50 -32.58 13.72 32.57
C LYS A 50 -33.27 12.37 32.64
N THR A 51 -33.90 12.07 33.77
CA THR A 51 -34.66 10.82 33.95
C THR A 51 -35.88 10.80 33.04
N PHE A 52 -36.56 11.94 32.91
CA PHE A 52 -37.75 12.11 32.10
C PHE A 52 -37.46 11.97 30.61
N THR A 53 -36.48 12.71 30.10
CA THR A 53 -36.08 12.63 28.69
C THR A 53 -35.39 11.31 28.36
N GLY A 54 -34.53 10.80 29.24
CA GLY A 54 -33.86 9.51 29.07
C GLY A 54 -34.85 8.35 28.98
N ALA A 55 -35.90 8.33 29.79
CA ALA A 55 -36.95 7.32 29.72
C ALA A 55 -37.69 7.32 28.37
N MET A 56 -37.98 8.49 27.80
CA MET A 56 -38.62 8.61 26.49
C MET A 56 -37.69 8.17 25.36
N ILE A 57 -36.41 8.60 25.39
CA ILE A 57 -35.40 8.21 24.40
C ILE A 57 -35.17 6.70 24.39
N GLU A 58 -35.11 6.07 25.57
CA GLU A 58 -34.94 4.62 25.69
C GLU A 58 -36.10 3.84 25.05
N GLU A 59 -37.33 4.34 25.12
CA GLU A 59 -38.50 3.67 24.54
C GLU A 59 -38.66 3.96 23.04
N GLU A 60 -38.49 5.21 22.63
CA GLU A 60 -38.58 5.59 21.21
C GLU A 60 -37.41 5.01 20.41
N GLY A 61 -36.23 4.90 21.04
CA GLY A 61 -35.04 4.31 20.44
C GLY A 61 -34.97 2.80 20.52
N LEU A 62 -35.90 2.10 21.17
CA LEU A 62 -35.78 0.67 21.45
C LEU A 62 -35.66 -0.18 20.18
N SER A 63 -36.45 0.12 19.15
CA SER A 63 -36.35 -0.57 17.85
C SER A 63 -35.03 -0.26 17.15
N LEU A 64 -34.58 0.99 17.19
CA LEU A 64 -33.30 1.42 16.60
C LEU A 64 -32.10 0.76 17.30
N TYR A 65 -32.13 0.62 18.62
CA TYR A 65 -31.11 -0.11 19.38
C TYR A 65 -31.09 -1.59 19.01
N SER A 66 -32.27 -2.22 18.90
CA SER A 66 -32.38 -3.61 18.46
C SER A 66 -31.86 -3.81 17.03
N GLU A 67 -32.23 -2.94 16.10
CA GLU A 67 -31.74 -2.97 14.72
C GLU A 67 -30.23 -2.74 14.65
N LEU A 68 -29.71 -1.82 15.46
CA LEU A 68 -28.27 -1.58 15.56
C LEU A 68 -27.52 -2.81 16.09
N GLU A 69 -28.02 -3.47 17.13
CA GLU A 69 -27.45 -4.72 17.64
C GLU A 69 -27.47 -5.83 16.58
N GLU A 70 -28.56 -5.96 15.83
CA GLU A 70 -28.64 -6.89 14.70
C GLU A 70 -27.62 -6.57 13.61
N LEU A 71 -27.47 -5.29 13.24
CA LEU A 71 -26.50 -4.85 12.25
C LEU A 71 -25.05 -5.10 12.71
N ILE A 72 -24.76 -4.90 14.00
CA ILE A 72 -23.45 -5.22 14.60
C ILE A 72 -23.19 -6.73 14.51
N ALA A 73 -24.17 -7.56 14.90
CA ALA A 73 -24.03 -9.02 14.79
C ALA A 73 -23.87 -9.49 13.33
N GLN A 74 -24.55 -8.85 12.38
CA GLN A 74 -24.37 -9.10 10.95
C GLN A 74 -22.96 -8.71 10.48
N LYS A 75 -22.46 -7.53 10.91
CA LYS A 75 -21.09 -7.08 10.62
C LYS A 75 -20.07 -8.11 11.11
N GLU A 76 -20.14 -8.54 12.37
CA GLU A 76 -19.24 -9.55 12.94
C GLU A 76 -19.31 -10.90 12.20
N ARG A 77 -20.49 -11.25 11.67
CA ARG A 77 -20.67 -12.47 10.87
C ARG A 77 -20.00 -12.34 9.50
N ILE A 78 -20.15 -11.18 8.85
CA ILE A 78 -19.53 -10.89 7.56
C ILE A 78 -18.00 -10.84 7.71
N GLU A 79 -17.48 -10.20 8.74
CA GLU A 79 -16.03 -10.15 9.02
C GLU A 79 -15.46 -11.56 9.21
N ARG A 80 -16.14 -12.44 9.96
CA ARG A 80 -15.75 -13.85 10.07
C ARG A 80 -15.81 -14.61 8.75
N GLN A 81 -16.76 -14.29 7.87
CA GLN A 81 -16.83 -14.90 6.54
C GLN A 81 -15.71 -14.42 5.64
N ILE A 82 -15.37 -13.13 5.69
CA ILE A 82 -14.24 -12.54 4.96
C ILE A 82 -12.94 -13.22 5.40
N ALA A 83 -12.68 -13.32 6.71
CA ALA A 83 -11.49 -13.98 7.24
C ALA A 83 -11.37 -15.43 6.75
N ARG A 84 -12.45 -16.21 6.81
CA ARG A 84 -12.47 -17.59 6.28
C ARG A 84 -12.20 -17.65 4.78
N LYS A 85 -12.76 -16.72 4.01
CA LYS A 85 -12.57 -16.68 2.55
C LYS A 85 -11.17 -16.24 2.16
N SER A 86 -10.54 -15.34 2.93
CA SER A 86 -9.12 -15.02 2.80
C SER A 86 -8.27 -16.27 3.05
N GLU A 87 -8.50 -16.99 4.15
CA GLU A 87 -7.78 -18.23 4.47
C GLU A 87 -7.93 -19.31 3.37
N GLU A 88 -9.17 -19.52 2.88
CA GLU A 88 -9.44 -20.43 1.76
C GLU A 88 -8.70 -20.00 0.48
N LEU A 89 -8.69 -18.71 0.17
CA LEU A 89 -7.99 -18.15 -0.99
C LEU A 89 -6.48 -18.36 -0.88
N GLN A 90 -5.93 -18.17 0.32
CA GLN A 90 -4.52 -18.38 0.61
C GLN A 90 -4.12 -19.84 0.40
N HIS A 91 -4.90 -20.78 0.94
CA HIS A 91 -4.70 -22.20 0.70
C HIS A 91 -4.79 -22.56 -0.79
N LEU A 92 -5.76 -22.00 -1.52
CA LEU A 92 -5.89 -22.20 -2.96
C LEU A 92 -4.64 -21.72 -3.71
N LYS A 93 -4.12 -20.53 -3.38
CA LYS A 93 -2.89 -19.99 -3.97
C LYS A 93 -1.71 -20.94 -3.75
N TYR A 94 -1.47 -21.38 -2.51
CA TYR A 94 -0.41 -22.34 -2.20
C TYR A 94 -0.55 -23.66 -2.97
N ASN A 95 -1.76 -24.22 -2.99
CA ASN A 95 -2.05 -25.47 -3.69
C ASN A 95 -1.81 -25.35 -5.20
N LEU A 96 -2.22 -24.23 -5.80
CA LEU A 96 -2.01 -23.94 -7.22
C LEU A 96 -0.51 -23.86 -7.53
N PHE A 97 0.26 -23.09 -6.74
CA PHE A 97 1.70 -22.98 -6.93
C PHE A 97 2.42 -24.32 -6.77
N ASN A 98 2.07 -25.11 -5.76
CA ASN A 98 2.66 -26.43 -5.55
C ASN A 98 2.31 -27.39 -6.69
N ALA A 99 1.11 -27.29 -7.27
CA ALA A 99 0.71 -28.08 -8.44
C ALA A 99 1.50 -27.68 -9.70
N VAL A 100 1.69 -26.36 -9.92
CA VAL A 100 2.51 -25.85 -11.03
C VAL A 100 3.98 -26.25 -10.87
N GLU A 101 4.53 -26.12 -9.66
CA GLU A 101 5.91 -26.50 -9.33
C GLU A 101 6.21 -27.98 -9.64
N LYS A 102 5.26 -28.87 -9.29
CA LYS A 102 5.34 -30.30 -9.62
C LYS A 102 5.36 -30.58 -11.13
N GLN A 103 4.73 -29.73 -11.94
CA GLN A 103 4.65 -29.90 -13.41
C GLN A 103 5.86 -29.31 -14.15
N ILE A 104 6.47 -28.26 -13.59
CA ILE A 104 7.60 -27.55 -14.23
C ILE A 104 8.92 -28.35 -14.13
N GLY A 105 9.05 -29.25 -13.15
CA GLY A 105 10.24 -30.09 -12.99
C GLY A 105 11.51 -29.32 -12.61
N SER A 106 12.66 -29.99 -12.61
CA SER A 106 13.97 -29.52 -12.10
C SER A 106 14.72 -28.53 -13.00
N ASN A 107 14.00 -27.59 -13.62
CA ASN A 107 14.60 -26.46 -14.32
C ASN A 107 14.73 -25.27 -13.37
N ASP A 108 15.90 -25.14 -12.73
CA ASP A 108 16.16 -24.17 -11.65
C ASP A 108 15.80 -22.72 -12.01
N GLU A 109 16.08 -22.27 -13.24
CA GLU A 109 15.78 -20.89 -13.67
C GLU A 109 14.26 -20.61 -13.78
N THR A 110 13.47 -21.64 -14.12
CA THR A 110 12.01 -21.51 -14.22
C THR A 110 11.36 -21.64 -12.84
N LEU A 111 11.93 -22.47 -11.97
CA LEU A 111 11.58 -22.58 -10.55
C LEU A 111 11.81 -21.27 -9.80
N GLU A 112 12.95 -20.61 -10.00
CA GLU A 112 13.24 -19.30 -9.40
C GLU A 112 12.21 -18.24 -9.83
N ARG A 113 11.86 -18.19 -11.12
CA ARG A 113 10.82 -17.28 -11.63
C ARG A 113 9.44 -17.62 -11.05
N LEU A 114 9.10 -18.90 -10.92
CA LEU A 114 7.85 -19.33 -10.31
C LEU A 114 7.78 -18.95 -8.83
N HIS A 115 8.87 -19.13 -8.09
CA HIS A 115 8.99 -18.72 -6.69
C HIS A 115 8.89 -17.19 -6.55
N GLN A 116 9.46 -16.43 -7.48
CA GLN A 116 9.30 -14.98 -7.55
C GLN A 116 7.83 -14.57 -7.80
N VAL A 117 7.14 -15.24 -8.72
CA VAL A 117 5.71 -15.02 -8.97
C VAL A 117 4.85 -15.44 -7.77
N LYS A 118 5.19 -16.55 -7.10
CA LYS A 118 4.56 -17.03 -5.85
C LYS A 118 4.67 -16.00 -4.74
N LEU A 119 5.86 -15.44 -4.53
CA LEU A 119 6.13 -14.34 -3.59
C LEU A 119 5.38 -13.04 -3.95
N GLN A 120 5.09 -12.81 -5.23
CA GLN A 120 4.34 -11.64 -5.69
C GLN A 120 2.82 -11.79 -5.62
N SER A 121 2.30 -13.00 -5.46
CA SER A 121 0.86 -13.32 -5.63
C SER A 121 0.19 -13.90 -4.38
N ILE A 122 0.96 -14.50 -3.47
CA ILE A 122 0.52 -14.82 -2.10
C ILE A 122 0.41 -13.50 -1.33
N ASP A 123 -0.64 -13.32 -0.51
CA ASP A 123 -0.99 -12.05 0.15
C ASP A 123 0.06 -11.63 1.19
N LEU A 124 1.20 -11.13 0.71
CA LEU A 124 2.26 -10.54 1.52
C LEU A 124 1.72 -9.38 2.37
N LEU A 125 0.69 -8.68 1.90
CA LEU A 125 0.11 -7.52 2.59
C LEU A 125 -0.76 -7.90 3.79
N GLU A 126 -1.58 -8.95 3.71
CA GLU A 126 -2.40 -9.38 4.87
C GLU A 126 -1.51 -9.97 5.97
N ILE A 127 -0.51 -10.79 5.60
CA ILE A 127 0.51 -11.28 6.54
C ILE A 127 1.32 -10.10 7.12
N LEU A 128 1.64 -9.09 6.31
CA LEU A 128 2.37 -7.91 6.76
C LEU A 128 1.57 -7.09 7.77
N GLU A 129 0.25 -6.96 7.57
CA GLU A 129 -0.65 -6.29 8.51
C GLU A 129 -0.68 -7.02 9.85
N GLU A 130 -0.86 -8.33 9.85
CA GLU A 130 -0.89 -9.17 11.05
C GLU A 130 0.45 -9.17 11.80
N ILE A 131 1.58 -9.28 11.08
CA ILE A 131 2.91 -9.25 11.69
C ILE A 131 3.21 -7.88 12.29
N THR A 132 2.84 -6.81 11.58
CA THR A 132 3.04 -5.44 12.05
C THR A 132 2.19 -5.19 13.30
N GLU A 133 0.92 -5.56 13.28
CA GLU A 133 0.01 -5.38 14.42
C GLU A 133 0.51 -6.16 15.65
N SER A 134 0.87 -7.44 15.45
CA SER A 134 1.41 -8.29 16.51
C SER A 134 2.71 -7.75 17.10
N ALA A 135 3.60 -7.23 16.25
CA ALA A 135 4.84 -6.61 16.69
C ALA A 135 4.59 -5.35 17.52
N VAL A 136 3.64 -4.51 17.11
CA VAL A 136 3.28 -3.29 17.84
C VAL A 136 2.68 -3.65 19.20
N ILE A 137 1.69 -4.55 19.24
CA ILE A 137 1.02 -4.99 20.48
C ILE A 137 2.05 -5.61 21.44
N THR A 138 2.88 -6.53 20.96
CA THR A 138 3.91 -7.19 21.79
C THR A 138 4.89 -6.18 22.40
N THR A 139 5.23 -5.13 21.64
CA THR A 139 6.14 -4.07 22.12
C THR A 139 5.47 -3.24 23.21
N LEU A 140 4.18 -2.91 23.05
CA LEU A 140 3.39 -2.21 24.07
C LEU A 140 3.24 -3.03 25.35
N GLU A 141 3.00 -4.34 25.24
CA GLU A 141 2.86 -5.25 26.38
C GLU A 141 4.14 -5.34 27.23
N LYS A 142 5.31 -5.25 26.58
CA LYS A 142 6.62 -5.26 27.27
C LYS A 142 6.95 -3.94 27.96
N GLY A 143 6.35 -2.83 27.52
CA GLY A 143 6.27 -1.57 28.26
C GLY A 143 7.55 -0.74 28.44
N SER A 144 8.71 -1.20 27.95
CA SER A 144 9.99 -0.46 28.00
C SER A 144 10.48 -0.13 26.59
N ASP A 145 10.98 1.09 26.40
CA ASP A 145 11.64 1.55 25.16
C ASP A 145 10.80 1.32 23.89
N ILE A 146 9.50 1.64 23.98
CA ILE A 146 8.49 1.38 22.95
C ILE A 146 8.92 1.96 21.59
N GLU A 147 9.29 3.25 21.55
CA GLU A 147 9.65 3.93 20.30
C GLU A 147 10.86 3.29 19.60
N GLU A 148 11.96 3.05 20.33
CA GLU A 148 13.20 2.49 19.80
C GLU A 148 13.02 1.02 19.39
N THR A 149 12.29 0.26 20.19
CA THR A 149 11.98 -1.15 19.87
C THR A 149 11.11 -1.24 18.62
N LEU A 150 10.10 -0.37 18.48
CA LEU A 150 9.28 -0.31 17.27
C LEU A 150 10.09 0.15 16.06
N GLU A 151 10.96 1.14 16.21
CA GLU A 151 11.86 1.57 15.14
C GLU A 151 12.65 0.38 14.59
N GLU A 152 13.29 -0.39 15.46
CA GLU A 152 14.11 -1.53 15.06
C GLU A 152 13.29 -2.67 14.42
N ILE A 153 12.15 -3.05 14.99
CA ILE A 153 11.32 -4.14 14.47
C ILE A 153 10.66 -3.74 13.14
N ILE A 154 10.07 -2.55 13.06
CA ILE A 154 9.43 -2.04 11.85
C ILE A 154 10.46 -1.87 10.73
N LYS A 155 11.68 -1.44 11.06
CA LYS A 155 12.77 -1.38 10.10
C LYS A 155 13.07 -2.75 9.50
N GLU A 156 13.21 -3.80 10.30
CA GLU A 156 13.46 -5.15 9.78
C GLU A 156 12.27 -5.68 8.95
N ILE A 157 11.04 -5.54 9.44
CA ILE A 157 9.82 -5.91 8.70
C ILE A 157 9.77 -5.20 7.34
N THR A 158 9.98 -3.89 7.33
CA THR A 158 9.95 -3.07 6.12
C THR A 158 11.06 -3.50 5.16
N PHE A 159 12.30 -3.62 5.66
CA PHE A 159 13.46 -3.96 4.84
C PHE A 159 13.32 -5.32 4.16
N GLU A 160 12.90 -6.35 4.90
CA GLU A 160 12.66 -7.68 4.35
C GLU A 160 11.49 -7.70 3.37
N SER A 161 10.41 -6.97 3.65
CA SER A 161 9.22 -6.90 2.79
C SER A 161 9.49 -6.21 1.44
N LEU A 162 10.37 -5.20 1.44
CA LEU A 162 10.74 -4.47 0.23
C LEU A 162 11.51 -5.33 -0.77
N ASN A 163 12.22 -6.37 -0.31
CA ASN A 163 13.07 -7.27 -1.09
C ASN A 163 13.97 -6.52 -2.10
N ALA A 164 15.20 -6.20 -1.67
CA ALA A 164 16.13 -5.21 -2.24
C ALA A 164 16.50 -5.33 -3.75
N ASN A 165 16.03 -6.33 -4.49
CA ASN A 165 16.40 -6.56 -5.89
C ASN A 165 15.44 -5.93 -6.92
N VAL A 166 14.23 -5.51 -6.54
CA VAL A 166 13.28 -4.86 -7.48
C VAL A 166 12.55 -3.72 -6.78
N LEU A 167 13.13 -2.51 -6.84
CA LEU A 167 12.48 -1.27 -6.41
C LEU A 167 11.38 -0.89 -7.41
N ASN A 168 10.11 -0.98 -6.98
CA ASN A 168 8.93 -0.58 -7.75
C ASN A 168 8.07 0.30 -6.83
N ALA A 169 7.77 1.56 -7.20
CA ALA A 169 7.09 2.44 -6.24
C ALA A 169 5.63 2.09 -6.00
N ILE A 170 4.95 1.38 -6.89
CA ILE A 170 3.62 0.87 -6.60
C ILE A 170 3.71 -0.15 -5.45
N ARG A 171 4.72 -1.04 -5.51
CA ARG A 171 4.95 -2.04 -4.46
C ARG A 171 5.42 -1.40 -3.15
N ILE A 172 6.40 -0.49 -3.22
CA ILE A 172 6.89 0.25 -2.04
C ILE A 172 5.73 0.97 -1.36
N ARG A 173 4.93 1.75 -2.12
CA ARG A 173 3.77 2.46 -1.55
C ARG A 173 2.77 1.52 -0.88
N ARG A 174 2.46 0.38 -1.49
CA ARG A 174 1.54 -0.61 -0.91
C ARG A 174 2.06 -1.22 0.39
N ILE A 175 3.34 -1.61 0.44
CA ILE A 175 3.99 -2.15 1.65
C ILE A 175 3.97 -1.12 2.77
N LEU A 176 4.43 0.10 2.48
CA LEU A 176 4.49 1.16 3.48
C LEU A 176 3.10 1.57 3.97
N ALA A 177 2.12 1.68 3.07
CA ALA A 177 0.74 1.98 3.45
C ALA A 177 0.14 0.91 4.35
N SER A 178 0.41 -0.37 4.07
CA SER A 178 -0.07 -1.52 4.86
C SER A 178 0.52 -1.53 6.28
N ILE A 179 1.84 -1.30 6.41
CA ILE A 179 2.51 -1.15 7.73
C ILE A 179 1.95 0.04 8.50
N LEU A 180 1.83 1.21 7.85
CA LEU A 180 1.31 2.42 8.47
C LEU A 180 -0.15 2.28 8.89
N GLN A 181 -0.99 1.63 8.06
CA GLN A 181 -2.39 1.39 8.39
C GLN A 181 -2.51 0.50 9.63
N SER A 182 -1.72 -0.57 9.72
CA SER A 182 -1.70 -1.44 10.90
C SER A 182 -1.27 -0.68 12.16
N ALA A 183 -0.20 0.11 12.08
CA ALA A 183 0.24 0.94 13.20
C ALA A 183 -0.79 2.02 13.60
N LEU A 184 -1.48 2.62 12.62
CA LEU A 184 -2.57 3.58 12.86
C LEU A 184 -3.72 2.93 13.62
N ASN A 185 -4.16 1.73 13.23
CA ASN A 185 -5.24 1.01 13.90
C ASN A 185 -4.91 0.80 15.40
N VAL A 186 -3.68 0.38 15.71
CA VAL A 186 -3.24 0.20 17.10
C VAL A 186 -3.12 1.55 17.83
N ALA A 187 -2.57 2.57 17.17
CA ALA A 187 -2.44 3.91 17.75
C ALA A 187 -3.80 4.55 18.07
N GLU A 188 -4.83 4.35 17.22
CA GLU A 188 -6.20 4.77 17.49
C GLU A 188 -6.79 4.03 18.70
N ALA A 189 -6.52 2.73 18.83
CA ALA A 189 -6.96 1.92 19.97
C ALA A 189 -6.25 2.28 21.28
N THR A 190 -5.03 2.82 21.21
CA THR A 190 -4.24 3.22 22.40
C THR A 190 -3.77 4.69 22.33
N PRO A 191 -4.66 5.69 22.52
CA PRO A 191 -4.33 7.10 22.30
C PRO A 191 -3.16 7.64 23.14
N ASN A 192 -2.97 7.10 24.36
CA ASN A 192 -1.89 7.50 25.26
C ASN A 192 -0.49 7.10 24.75
N GLN A 193 -0.42 6.11 23.85
CA GLN A 193 0.82 5.58 23.27
C GLN A 193 0.95 5.92 21.78
N ALA A 194 -0.04 6.58 21.19
CA ALA A 194 -0.11 6.85 19.76
C ALA A 194 1.12 7.59 19.22
N ASP A 195 1.68 8.55 19.96
CA ASP A 195 2.87 9.29 19.50
C ASP A 195 4.10 8.37 19.36
N LEU A 196 4.33 7.51 20.36
CA LEU A 196 5.46 6.58 20.38
C LEU A 196 5.31 5.51 19.29
N ILE A 197 4.10 5.02 19.06
CA ILE A 197 3.80 4.04 18.00
C ILE A 197 4.08 4.63 16.62
N LEU A 198 3.51 5.80 16.33
CA LEU A 198 3.61 6.41 15.01
C LEU A 198 5.04 6.90 14.73
N ARG A 199 5.72 7.47 15.74
CA ARG A 199 7.10 7.95 15.61
C ARG A 199 8.07 6.79 15.40
N GLY A 200 7.98 5.72 16.20
CA GLY A 200 8.80 4.53 16.03
C GLY A 200 8.57 3.86 14.67
N THR A 201 7.31 3.73 14.25
CA THR A 201 6.96 3.17 12.94
C THR A 201 7.53 3.99 11.78
N LEU A 202 7.36 5.31 11.80
CA LEU A 202 7.89 6.19 10.76
C LEU A 202 9.42 6.11 10.69
N ARG A 203 10.11 6.19 11.83
CA ARG A 203 11.57 6.07 11.86
C ARG A 203 12.04 4.72 11.32
N GLY A 204 11.38 3.63 11.72
CA GLY A 204 11.70 2.29 11.22
C GLY A 204 11.58 2.21 9.69
N ILE A 205 10.51 2.76 9.13
CA ILE A 205 10.30 2.85 7.67
C ILE A 205 11.41 3.69 7.00
N HIS A 206 11.72 4.87 7.53
CA HIS A 206 12.78 5.74 7.00
C HIS A 206 14.13 5.01 6.97
N THR A 207 14.52 4.40 8.09
CA THR A 207 15.76 3.64 8.22
C THR A 207 15.81 2.45 7.26
N ALA A 208 14.70 1.72 7.08
CA ALA A 208 14.61 0.61 6.14
C ALA A 208 14.75 1.05 4.68
N LEU A 209 14.15 2.18 4.30
CA LEU A 209 14.28 2.75 2.96
C LEU A 209 15.73 3.17 2.69
N ILE A 210 16.38 3.86 3.64
CA ILE A 210 17.80 4.23 3.54
C ILE A 210 18.67 2.99 3.33
N LYS A 211 18.50 1.95 4.18
CA LYS A 211 19.23 0.68 4.03
C LYS A 211 18.97 0.00 2.69
N SER A 212 17.74 0.00 2.21
CA SER A 212 17.36 -0.61 0.92
C SER A 212 18.02 0.10 -0.25
N ILE A 213 18.04 1.44 -0.23
CA ILE A 213 18.68 2.26 -1.27
C ILE A 213 20.20 2.07 -1.21
N ASP A 214 20.82 2.05 -0.02
CA ASP A 214 22.27 1.85 0.07
C ASP A 214 22.68 0.44 -0.41
N LYS A 215 21.92 -0.60 -0.06
CA LYS A 215 22.14 -1.96 -0.59
C LYS A 215 22.03 -2.01 -2.12
N PHE A 216 21.05 -1.31 -2.69
CA PHE A 216 20.92 -1.18 -4.14
C PHE A 216 22.09 -0.41 -4.76
N ARG A 217 22.52 0.69 -4.12
CA ARG A 217 23.70 1.47 -4.53
C ARG A 217 24.97 0.62 -4.55
N GLN A 218 25.19 -0.18 -3.50
CA GLN A 218 26.30 -1.14 -3.44
C GLN A 218 26.21 -2.15 -4.59
N TYR A 219 25.03 -2.72 -4.85
CA TYR A 219 24.82 -3.62 -5.99
C TYR A 219 25.21 -2.95 -7.33
N LEU A 220 24.83 -1.70 -7.56
CA LEU A 220 25.23 -0.94 -8.75
C LEU A 220 26.74 -0.73 -8.87
N LEU A 221 27.46 -0.59 -7.75
CA LEU A 221 28.91 -0.41 -7.75
C LEU A 221 29.65 -1.68 -8.20
N TYR A 222 29.16 -2.86 -7.79
CA TYR A 222 29.90 -4.12 -7.94
C TYR A 222 29.40 -5.02 -9.07
N VAL A 223 28.16 -4.88 -9.56
CA VAL A 223 27.64 -5.79 -10.60
C VAL A 223 28.32 -5.52 -11.98
N PRO A 224 28.69 -6.56 -12.75
CA PRO A 224 29.37 -6.39 -14.05
C PRO A 224 28.53 -5.61 -15.08
N GLU A 225 29.21 -4.87 -15.97
CA GLU A 225 28.53 -4.02 -16.98
C GLU A 225 27.73 -4.82 -18.01
N GLU A 226 28.12 -6.07 -18.28
CA GLU A 226 27.43 -7.00 -19.17
C GLU A 226 26.04 -7.39 -18.64
N VAL A 227 25.94 -7.63 -17.33
CA VAL A 227 24.68 -7.96 -16.65
C VAL A 227 23.78 -6.72 -16.60
N LYS A 228 24.36 -5.53 -16.38
CA LYS A 228 23.60 -4.27 -16.34
C LYS A 228 22.94 -3.90 -17.67
N ALA A 229 23.55 -4.27 -18.79
CA ALA A 229 22.99 -3.96 -20.11
C ALA A 229 21.67 -4.68 -20.38
N LEU A 230 21.45 -5.83 -19.73
CA LEU A 230 20.22 -6.63 -19.85
C LEU A 230 19.03 -6.00 -19.12
N TYR A 231 19.28 -5.19 -18.08
CA TYR A 231 18.26 -4.58 -17.22
C TYR A 231 18.10 -3.07 -17.40
N ARG A 232 18.41 -2.56 -18.60
CA ARG A 232 18.45 -1.12 -18.87
C ARG A 232 17.11 -0.42 -18.61
N ASP A 233 16.00 -1.05 -18.96
CA ASP A 233 14.69 -0.41 -18.86
C ASP A 233 14.16 -0.48 -17.42
N GLU A 234 14.45 -1.55 -16.69
CA GLU A 234 14.23 -1.68 -15.25
C GLU A 234 14.99 -0.59 -14.47
N TYR A 235 16.22 -0.28 -14.87
CA TYR A 235 16.99 0.81 -14.27
C TYR A 235 16.36 2.20 -14.51
N LYS A 236 15.76 2.46 -15.68
CA LYS A 236 15.04 3.74 -15.88
C LYS A 236 13.81 3.85 -14.99
N THR A 237 13.11 2.74 -14.75
CA THR A 237 12.01 2.72 -13.80
C THR A 237 12.52 3.06 -12.41
N ILE A 238 13.58 2.38 -11.94
CA ILE A 238 14.17 2.66 -10.62
C ILE A 238 14.66 4.11 -10.50
N GLU A 239 15.25 4.67 -11.58
CA GLU A 239 15.65 6.08 -11.64
C GLU A 239 14.48 7.02 -11.32
N MET A 240 13.33 6.82 -12.00
CA MET A 240 12.13 7.63 -11.76
C MET A 240 11.60 7.46 -10.34
N GLU A 241 11.62 6.25 -9.78
CA GLU A 241 11.10 6.02 -8.43
C GLU A 241 11.97 6.68 -7.35
N LEU A 242 13.29 6.64 -7.52
CA LEU A 242 14.24 7.30 -6.62
C LEU A 242 14.15 8.84 -6.73
N ASP A 243 14.00 9.39 -7.94
CA ASP A 243 13.81 10.83 -8.14
C ASP A 243 12.53 11.36 -7.45
N ASN A 244 11.53 10.50 -7.24
CA ASN A 244 10.25 10.87 -6.64
C ASN A 244 10.12 10.52 -5.14
N VAL A 245 11.21 10.08 -4.48
CA VAL A 245 11.18 9.65 -3.07
C VAL A 245 10.65 10.76 -2.14
N ASP A 246 10.92 12.03 -2.48
CA ASP A 246 10.49 13.21 -1.71
C ASP A 246 8.97 13.32 -1.61
N THR A 247 8.22 12.72 -2.55
CA THR A 247 6.74 12.74 -2.58
C THR A 247 6.10 11.44 -2.08
N LEU A 248 6.91 10.43 -1.74
CA LEU A 248 6.44 9.09 -1.39
C LEU A 248 5.47 9.11 -0.20
N PHE A 249 5.88 9.74 0.90
CA PHE A 249 5.07 9.80 2.12
C PHE A 249 3.81 10.63 1.93
N THR A 250 3.89 11.77 1.23
CA THR A 250 2.71 12.60 0.92
C THR A 250 1.63 11.82 0.17
N GLN A 251 2.04 11.00 -0.80
CA GLN A 251 1.12 10.17 -1.57
C GLN A 251 0.51 9.05 -0.72
N ILE A 252 1.30 8.42 0.15
CA ILE A 252 0.80 7.38 1.06
C ILE A 252 -0.22 7.97 2.03
N PHE A 253 0.10 9.09 2.69
CA PHE A 253 -0.80 9.74 3.65
C PHE A 253 -2.10 10.20 2.99
N HIS A 254 -2.04 10.69 1.75
CA HIS A 254 -3.25 11.02 0.99
C HIS A 254 -4.16 9.79 0.80
N GLY A 255 -3.60 8.62 0.50
CA GLY A 255 -4.35 7.37 0.40
C GLY A 255 -5.00 6.97 1.74
N LEU A 256 -4.28 7.13 2.84
CA LEU A 256 -4.75 6.76 4.18
C LEU A 256 -5.88 7.67 4.71
N LYS A 257 -6.00 8.92 4.24
CA LYS A 257 -7.06 9.88 4.67
C LYS A 257 -8.49 9.36 4.53
N SER A 258 -8.73 8.48 3.54
CA SER A 258 -10.09 8.00 3.24
C SER A 258 -10.64 6.99 4.26
N HIS A 259 -9.78 6.39 5.09
CA HIS A 259 -10.17 5.30 6.00
C HIS A 259 -9.78 5.57 7.46
N ASN A 260 -9.17 6.73 7.77
CA ASN A 260 -8.63 7.03 9.10
C ASN A 260 -9.10 8.39 9.60
N ASN A 261 -9.04 8.61 10.92
CA ASN A 261 -9.41 9.88 11.52
C ASN A 261 -8.48 11.02 11.07
N ALA A 262 -9.04 12.17 10.70
CA ALA A 262 -8.27 13.36 10.29
C ALA A 262 -7.23 13.78 11.34
N VAL A 263 -7.55 13.65 12.64
CA VAL A 263 -6.65 14.02 13.74
C VAL A 263 -5.41 13.13 13.77
N ILE A 264 -5.58 11.80 13.58
CA ILE A 264 -4.44 10.88 13.63
C ILE A 264 -3.57 11.02 12.38
N ILE A 265 -4.18 11.28 11.22
CA ILE A 265 -3.43 11.55 9.99
C ILE A 265 -2.64 12.86 10.08
N GLN A 266 -3.21 13.92 10.65
CA GLN A 266 -2.48 15.17 10.89
C GLN A 266 -1.30 14.96 11.83
N LYS A 267 -1.47 14.13 12.87
CA LYS A 267 -0.37 13.75 13.76
C LYS A 267 0.72 12.98 13.02
N LEU A 268 0.36 12.03 12.15
CA LEU A 268 1.30 11.28 11.33
C LEU A 268 2.08 12.20 10.36
N GLU A 269 1.38 13.14 9.70
CA GLU A 269 1.98 14.14 8.82
C GLU A 269 3.01 14.99 9.57
N HIS A 270 2.66 15.53 10.74
CA HIS A 270 3.55 16.33 11.58
C HIS A 270 4.80 15.55 12.04
N LEU A 271 4.63 14.31 12.51
CA LEU A 271 5.75 13.46 12.90
C LEU A 271 6.70 13.18 11.74
N ASN A 272 6.16 12.96 10.54
CA ASN A 272 6.98 12.76 9.35
C ASN A 272 7.77 14.02 8.95
N GLU A 273 7.17 15.21 9.08
CA GLU A 273 7.85 16.49 8.84
C GLU A 273 8.99 16.71 9.84
N GLU A 274 8.79 16.39 11.13
CA GLU A 274 9.85 16.43 12.14
C GLU A 274 11.01 15.51 11.78
N ILE A 275 10.73 14.26 11.39
CA ILE A 275 11.75 13.28 11.01
C ILE A 275 12.51 13.75 9.77
N ALA A 276 11.79 14.20 8.73
CA ALA A 276 12.41 14.69 7.49
C ALA A 276 13.28 15.94 7.73
N THR A 277 12.86 16.84 8.63
CA THR A 277 13.65 18.03 8.99
C THR A 277 14.88 17.65 9.80
N SER A 278 14.80 16.59 10.61
CA SER A 278 15.93 16.09 11.39
C SER A 278 16.99 15.35 10.56
N SER A 279 16.62 14.79 9.41
CA SER A 279 17.54 14.06 8.52
C SER A 279 17.09 14.11 7.05
N ASP A 280 17.92 14.72 6.20
CA ASP A 280 17.77 14.72 4.74
C ASP A 280 18.45 13.49 4.07
N GLU A 281 18.81 12.48 4.88
CA GLU A 281 19.61 11.35 4.41
C GLU A 281 18.92 10.54 3.32
N LEU A 282 17.62 10.28 3.46
CA LEU A 282 16.85 9.52 2.48
C LEU A 282 16.84 10.22 1.11
N SER A 283 16.56 11.52 1.07
CA SER A 283 16.53 12.30 -0.19
C SER A 283 17.93 12.39 -0.80
N ARG A 284 18.94 12.70 0.01
CA ARG A 284 20.33 12.79 -0.42
C ARG A 284 20.82 11.46 -1.01
N LEU A 285 20.63 10.35 -0.29
CA LEU A 285 21.07 9.03 -0.72
C LEU A 285 20.35 8.59 -2.01
N SER A 286 19.06 8.92 -2.13
CA SER A 286 18.29 8.66 -3.36
C SER A 286 18.89 9.40 -4.56
N LYS A 287 19.14 10.72 -4.43
CA LYS A 287 19.74 11.56 -5.47
C LYS A 287 21.15 11.09 -5.87
N GLU A 288 21.99 10.76 -4.90
CA GLU A 288 23.33 10.19 -5.16
C GLU A 288 23.25 8.86 -5.92
N THR A 289 22.28 8.01 -5.57
CA THR A 289 22.08 6.71 -6.22
C THR A 289 21.58 6.86 -7.66
N VAL A 290 20.68 7.83 -7.91
CA VAL A 290 20.25 8.20 -9.26
C VAL A 290 21.42 8.69 -10.11
N GLU A 291 22.26 9.55 -9.57
CA GLU A 291 23.43 10.05 -10.31
C GLU A 291 24.42 8.93 -10.65
N LEU A 292 24.66 8.01 -9.70
CA LEU A 292 25.46 6.81 -9.96
C LEU A 292 24.84 5.97 -11.09
N LEU A 293 23.52 5.76 -11.05
CA LEU A 293 22.81 4.97 -12.05
C LEU A 293 22.90 5.60 -13.45
N ARG A 294 22.65 6.92 -13.56
CA ARG A 294 22.80 7.70 -14.81
C ARG A 294 24.20 7.57 -15.39
N ASN A 295 25.22 7.72 -14.55
CA ASN A 295 26.62 7.60 -14.94
C ASN A 295 26.95 6.19 -15.48
N ARG A 296 26.41 5.15 -14.86
CA ARG A 296 26.58 3.76 -15.32
C ARG A 296 25.86 3.49 -16.63
N LEU A 297 24.59 3.88 -16.76
CA LEU A 297 23.82 3.74 -18.00
C LEU A 297 24.49 4.45 -19.18
N ALA A 298 25.06 5.64 -18.95
CA ALA A 298 25.83 6.37 -19.96
C ALA A 298 27.08 5.60 -20.41
N ARG A 299 27.81 4.95 -19.49
CA ARG A 299 28.97 4.10 -19.81
C ARG A 299 28.58 2.88 -20.64
N ILE A 300 27.48 2.21 -20.31
CA ILE A 300 26.96 1.08 -21.11
C ILE A 300 26.64 1.55 -22.53
N LYS A 301 25.96 2.69 -22.68
CA LYS A 301 25.64 3.27 -24.00
C LYS A 301 26.90 3.55 -24.82
N ARG A 302 27.96 4.10 -24.20
CA ARG A 302 29.26 4.36 -24.85
C ARG A 302 30.02 3.06 -25.19
N GLY A 303 29.99 2.06 -24.31
CA GLY A 303 30.65 0.76 -24.53
C GLY A 303 30.06 0.00 -25.72
N VAL A 304 28.73 -0.04 -25.84
CA VAL A 304 28.02 -0.65 -26.98
C VAL A 304 28.31 0.08 -28.29
N THR A 305 28.27 1.43 -28.27
CA THR A 305 28.60 2.22 -29.48
C THR A 305 30.07 2.13 -29.86
N ALA A 306 31.00 2.08 -28.91
CA ALA A 306 32.42 1.89 -29.18
C ALA A 306 32.73 0.49 -29.73
N ARG A 307 32.09 -0.56 -29.21
CA ARG A 307 32.26 -1.94 -29.71
C ARG A 307 31.62 -2.11 -31.10
N GLY A 308 30.44 -1.53 -31.32
CA GLY A 308 29.79 -1.45 -32.63
C GLY A 308 30.62 -0.66 -33.65
N ASN A 309 31.16 0.50 -33.27
CA ASN A 309 32.07 1.26 -34.14
C ASN A 309 33.38 0.51 -34.43
N ARG A 310 33.99 -0.17 -33.44
CA ARG A 310 35.19 -0.99 -33.68
C ARG A 310 34.91 -2.17 -34.60
N LEU A 311 33.75 -2.82 -34.48
CA LEU A 311 33.32 -3.89 -35.38
C LEU A 311 33.10 -3.35 -36.79
N LEU A 312 32.39 -2.22 -36.95
CA LEU A 312 32.15 -1.55 -38.23
C LEU A 312 33.43 -0.99 -38.88
N GLN A 313 34.41 -0.58 -38.08
CA GLN A 313 35.72 -0.11 -38.53
C GLN A 313 36.76 -1.24 -38.64
N SER A 314 36.40 -2.48 -38.31
CA SER A 314 37.30 -3.62 -38.46
C SER A 314 37.58 -3.87 -39.94
N LYS A 315 38.81 -4.32 -40.27
CA LYS A 315 39.19 -4.67 -41.66
C LYS A 315 38.19 -5.64 -42.28
N SER A 316 37.73 -6.65 -41.52
CA SER A 316 36.76 -7.64 -42.02
C SER A 316 35.40 -7.02 -42.36
N ALA A 317 34.89 -6.07 -41.55
CA ALA A 317 33.61 -5.42 -41.83
C ALA A 317 33.72 -4.41 -42.97
N GLN A 318 34.86 -3.73 -43.11
CA GLN A 318 35.14 -2.86 -44.26
C GLN A 318 35.26 -3.67 -45.55
N GLU A 319 35.93 -4.83 -45.52
CA GLU A 319 35.99 -5.76 -46.65
C GLU A 319 34.62 -6.35 -46.99
N ALA A 320 33.84 -6.78 -46.00
CA ALA A 320 32.48 -7.27 -46.21
C ALA A 320 31.57 -6.19 -46.84
N LYS A 321 31.67 -4.93 -46.39
CA LYS A 321 30.95 -3.79 -46.98
C LYS A 321 31.41 -3.52 -48.42
N ALA A 322 32.71 -3.57 -48.70
CA ALA A 322 33.26 -3.41 -50.04
C ALA A 322 32.83 -4.55 -50.98
N MET A 323 32.82 -5.79 -50.49
CA MET A 323 32.33 -6.96 -51.22
C MET A 323 30.83 -6.87 -51.50
N GLY A 324 30.02 -6.46 -50.51
CA GLY A 324 28.58 -6.24 -50.67
C GLY A 324 28.27 -5.14 -51.70
N ALA A 325 28.99 -4.02 -51.67
CA ALA A 325 28.85 -2.96 -52.68
C ALA A 325 29.22 -3.43 -54.09
N ARG A 326 30.27 -4.26 -54.23
CA ARG A 326 30.65 -4.87 -55.51
C ARG A 326 29.59 -5.87 -55.99
N ALA A 327 29.10 -6.74 -55.11
CA ALA A 327 28.06 -7.72 -55.43
C ALA A 327 26.74 -7.04 -55.85
N TRP A 328 26.35 -5.97 -55.16
CA TRP A 328 25.20 -5.14 -55.55
C TRP A 328 25.39 -4.49 -56.92
N SER A 329 26.58 -3.92 -57.18
CA SER A 329 26.90 -3.33 -58.48
C SER A 329 26.79 -4.35 -59.62
N VAL A 330 27.35 -5.56 -59.41
CA VAL A 330 27.27 -6.66 -60.36
C VAL A 330 25.82 -7.10 -60.59
N ALA A 331 25.02 -7.24 -59.52
CA ALA A 331 23.61 -7.58 -59.63
C ALA A 331 22.82 -6.52 -60.39
N LYS A 332 23.08 -5.23 -60.13
CA LYS A 332 22.44 -4.11 -60.84
C LYS A 332 22.81 -4.12 -62.33
N SER A 333 24.09 -4.29 -62.67
CA SER A 333 24.53 -4.39 -64.06
C SER A 333 23.97 -5.63 -64.78
N ALA A 334 23.83 -6.75 -64.09
CA ALA A 334 23.19 -7.95 -64.63
C ALA A 334 21.69 -7.73 -64.88
N MET A 335 20.97 -7.05 -63.98
CA MET A 335 19.57 -6.67 -64.18
C MET A 335 19.41 -5.68 -65.33
N GLU A 336 20.24 -4.64 -65.43
CA GLU A 336 20.21 -3.68 -66.53
C GLU A 336 20.56 -4.35 -67.89
N GLY A 337 21.49 -5.29 -67.88
CA GLY A 337 21.84 -6.12 -69.04
C GLY A 337 20.69 -7.05 -69.46
N ALA A 338 20.02 -7.68 -68.50
CA ALA A 338 18.85 -8.52 -68.77
C ALA A 338 17.66 -7.70 -69.30
N ILE A 339 17.44 -6.50 -68.79
CA ILE A 339 16.40 -5.57 -69.27
C ILE A 339 16.72 -5.09 -70.68
N LYS A 340 17.98 -4.73 -70.99
CA LYS A 340 18.41 -4.38 -72.35
C LYS A 340 18.27 -5.55 -73.32
N GLY A 341 18.72 -6.75 -72.93
CA GLY A 341 18.59 -7.96 -73.74
C GLY A 341 17.12 -8.34 -74.00
N ALA A 342 16.26 -8.23 -72.99
CA ALA A 342 14.82 -8.44 -73.16
C ALA A 342 14.20 -7.39 -74.11
N LYS A 343 14.63 -6.13 -74.02
CA LYS A 343 14.15 -5.05 -74.90
C LYS A 343 14.61 -5.23 -76.36
N GLU A 344 15.86 -5.64 -76.59
CA GLU A 344 16.37 -5.94 -77.94
C GLU A 344 15.70 -7.15 -78.59
N VAL A 345 15.24 -8.14 -77.80
CA VAL A 345 14.47 -9.29 -78.29
C VAL A 345 13.02 -8.91 -78.62
N ILE A 346 12.45 -7.93 -77.91
CA ILE A 346 11.12 -7.38 -78.18
C ILE A 346 11.16 -6.47 -79.43
N ASP A 347 12.18 -5.63 -79.59
CA ASP A 347 12.33 -4.70 -80.73
C ASP A 347 12.73 -5.43 -82.04
N LYS A 348 13.13 -6.71 -81.99
CA LYS A 348 13.44 -7.56 -83.16
C LYS A 348 12.31 -8.52 -83.57
N LYS A 349 11.15 -8.43 -82.93
CA LYS A 349 9.89 -9.05 -83.38
C LYS A 349 8.98 -7.98 -83.96
#